data_AF-A0A0F7VYS5-F1
#
_entry.id   AF-A0A0F7VYS5-F1
#
_cell.length_a   1.000
_cell.length_b   1.000
_cell.length_c   1.000
_cell.angle_alpha   90.00
_cell.angle_beta   90.00
_cell.angle_gamma   90.00
#
_symmetry.space_group_name_H-M   'P 1'
#
loop_
_entity.id
_entity.type
_entity.pdbx_description
1 polymer ?
#
loop_
_entity_poly.entity_id
_entity_poly.type
_entity_poly.pdbx_seq_one_letter_code
_entity_poly.pdbx_strand_id
1 'polypeptide(L)' 'MSDMPELWKVVIALEATAEQKDALVDRFVDAICPDPNHEGWCDTPWAVDVIEGASLSPDEQERLWDKIKDTMEG' A
#
# COMPACT_ATOMS: atom_id res chain seq x y z
N MET A 1 -24.80 2.32 13.29
CA MET A 1 -23.66 1.96 12.44
C MET A 1 -23.11 0.67 13.02
N SER A 2 -22.76 -0.31 12.19
CA SER A 2 -22.28 -1.60 12.71
C SER A 2 -20.91 -1.37 13.34
N ASP A 3 -20.75 -1.63 14.64
CA ASP A 3 -19.48 -1.52 15.38
C ASP A 3 -18.53 -2.70 15.10
N MET A 4 -18.70 -3.39 13.97
CA MET A 4 -17.86 -4.52 13.58
C MET A 4 -16.83 -4.08 12.54
N PRO A 5 -15.55 -4.46 12.71
CA PRO A 5 -14.53 -4.18 11.71
C PRO A 5 -14.88 -4.85 10.38
N GLU A 6 -14.71 -4.10 9.29
CA GLU A 6 -14.87 -4.57 7.91
C GLU A 6 -13.48 -4.75 7.28
N LEU A 7 -13.37 -5.67 6.30
CA LEU A 7 -12.13 -5.84 5.55
C LEU A 7 -12.05 -4.84 4.39
N TRP A 8 -10.94 -4.11 4.33
CA TRP A 8 -10.66 -3.13 3.29
C TRP A 8 -9.34 -3.46 2.60
N LYS A 9 -9.27 -3.25 1.27
CA LYS A 9 -8.03 -3.29 0.50
C LYS A 9 -7.73 -1.90 -0.06
N VAL A 10 -6.60 -1.34 0.35
CA VAL A 10 -6.06 -0.10 -0.21
C VAL A 10 -4.97 -0.46 -1.22
N VAL A 11 -5.03 0.12 -2.42
CA VAL A 11 -4.03 -0.10 -3.48
C VAL A 11 -3.45 1.25 -3.88
N ILE A 12 -2.13 1.37 -3.80
CA ILE A 12 -1.39 2.56 -4.21
C ILE A 12 -0.53 2.16 -5.41
N ALA A 13 -0.86 2.69 -6.59
CA ALA A 13 -0.08 2.50 -7.81
C ALA A 13 1.02 3.57 -7.87
N LEU A 14 2.26 3.17 -8.14
CA LEU A 14 3.43 4.05 -8.05
C LEU A 14 4.37 3.79 -9.24
N GLU A 15 4.85 4.87 -9.86
CA GLU A 15 6.08 4.85 -10.66
C GLU A 15 7.20 5.42 -9.78
N ALA A 16 8.12 4.56 -9.34
CA ALA A 16 9.19 4.95 -8.43
C ALA A 16 10.42 4.05 -8.58
N THR A 17 11.58 4.57 -8.20
CA THR A 17 12.77 3.74 -7.99
C THR A 17 12.58 2.82 -6.77
N ALA A 18 13.39 1.76 -6.66
CA ALA A 18 13.33 0.84 -5.53
C ALA A 18 13.51 1.56 -4.18
N GLU A 19 14.47 2.48 -4.09
CA GLU A 19 14.75 3.27 -2.88
C GLU A 19 13.57 4.18 -2.50
N GLN A 20 12.97 4.88 -3.47
CA GLN A 20 11.78 5.70 -3.23
C GLN A 20 10.59 4.86 -2.75
N LYS A 21 10.40 3.68 -3.34
CA LYS A 21 9.35 2.74 -2.93
C LYS A 21 9.58 2.25 -1.50
N ASP A 22 10.80 1.87 -1.13
CA ASP A 22 11.12 1.41 0.23
C ASP A 22 10.87 2.52 1.26
N ALA A 23 11.35 3.74 0.98
CA ALA A 23 11.11 4.89 1.85
C ALA A 23 9.62 5.24 2.01
N LEU A 24 8.79 4.98 1.00
CA LEU A 24 7.33 5.17 1.11
C LEU A 24 6.68 4.06 1.94
N VAL A 25 7.09 2.80 1.74
CA VAL A 25 6.59 1.67 2.52
C VAL A 25 6.88 1.86 4.01
N ASP A 26 8.10 2.25 4.36
CA ASP A 26 8.47 2.53 5.76
C ASP A 26 7.56 3.59 6.39
N ARG A 27 7.28 4.68 5.66
CA ARG A 27 6.37 5.74 6.12
C ARG A 27 4.93 5.25 6.30
N PHE A 28 4.46 4.32 5.45
CA PHE A 28 3.13 3.72 5.63
C PHE A 28 3.09 2.81 6.85
N VAL A 29 4.13 2.02 7.08
CA VAL A 29 4.24 1.16 8.28
C VAL A 29 4.20 2.01 9.55
N ASP A 30 4.99 3.08 9.61
CA ASP A 30 5.01 4.01 10.75
C ASP A 30 3.66 4.69 10.98
N ALA A 31 2.92 4.97 9.90
CA ALA A 31 1.59 5.59 9.99
C ALA A 31 0.51 4.61 10.49
N ILE A 32 0.64 3.32 10.16
CA ILE A 32 -0.34 2.28 10.54
C ILE A 32 -0.05 1.72 11.94
N CYS A 33 1.22 1.59 12.32
CA CYS A 33 1.65 1.11 13.64
C CYS A 33 2.40 2.21 14.41
N PRO A 34 1.69 3.04 15.20
CA PRO A 34 2.31 4.18 15.88
C PRO A 34 3.29 3.79 17.00
N ASP A 35 3.22 2.54 17.50
CA ASP A 35 4.20 1.99 18.45
C ASP A 35 4.63 0.59 17.98
N PRO A 36 5.69 0.46 17.18
CA PRO A 36 6.16 -0.84 16.70
C PRO A 36 6.69 -1.76 17.83
N ASN A 37 6.87 -1.24 19.05
CA ASN A 37 7.36 -2.00 20.20
C ASN A 37 6.26 -2.34 21.20
N HIS A 38 4.98 -2.11 20.88
CA HIS A 38 3.90 -2.45 21.80
C HIS A 38 3.84 -3.96 22.08
N GLU A 39 3.47 -4.33 23.30
CA GLU A 39 3.25 -5.75 23.64
C GLU A 39 1.86 -6.20 23.16
N GLY A 40 1.81 -7.33 22.42
CA GLY A 40 0.55 -7.92 21.96
C GLY A 40 0.18 -7.58 20.51
N TRP A 41 -1.10 -7.77 20.17
CA TRP A 41 -1.61 -7.52 18.81
C TRP A 41 -1.81 -6.02 18.57
N CYS A 42 -1.57 -5.56 17.34
CA CYS A 42 -1.90 -4.18 16.96
C CYS A 42 -3.41 -3.93 17.11
N ASP A 43 -3.79 -2.73 17.57
CA ASP A 43 -5.19 -2.31 17.68
C ASP A 43 -5.93 -2.37 16.34
N THR A 44 -5.22 -2.15 15.24
CA THR A 44 -5.71 -2.32 13.87
C THR A 44 -4.84 -3.35 13.16
N PRO A 45 -5.20 -4.65 13.13
CA PRO A 45 -4.43 -5.67 12.44
C PRO A 45 -4.29 -5.36 10.94
N TRP A 46 -3.08 -5.48 10.40
CA TRP A 46 -2.77 -5.09 9.03
C TRP A 46 -1.72 -6.01 8.38
N ALA A 47 -1.66 -5.96 7.06
CA ALA A 47 -0.62 -6.57 6.25
C ALA A 47 -0.28 -5.63 5.09
N VAL A 48 0.96 -5.65 4.63
CA VAL A 48 1.41 -4.89 3.46
C VAL A 48 1.93 -5.86 2.40
N ASP A 49 1.35 -5.78 1.21
CA ASP A 49 1.81 -6.52 0.04
C ASP A 49 2.52 -5.55 -0.91
N VAL A 50 3.79 -5.80 -1.19
CA VAL A 50 4.59 -5.03 -2.16
C VAL A 50 4.94 -5.94 -3.32
N ILE A 51 4.42 -5.62 -4.51
CA ILE A 51 4.60 -6.42 -5.72
C ILE A 51 5.41 -5.61 -6.74
N GLU A 52 6.46 -6.21 -7.28
CA GLU A 52 7.27 -5.58 -8.32
C GLU A 52 6.49 -5.55 -9.64
N GLY A 53 6.44 -4.39 -10.30
CA GLY A 53 5.71 -4.21 -11.56
C GLY A 53 6.12 -5.23 -12.64
N ALA A 54 7.41 -5.58 -12.70
CA ALA A 54 7.94 -6.56 -13.65
C ALA A 54 7.44 -8.01 -13.40
N SER A 55 6.96 -8.31 -12.19
CA SER A 55 6.37 -9.63 -11.87
C SER A 55 4.90 -9.74 -12.26
N LEU A 56 4.25 -8.63 -12.60
CA LEU A 56 2.85 -8.58 -13.02
C LEU A 56 2.69 -8.93 -14.49
N SER A 57 1.52 -9.46 -14.85
CA SER A 57 1.17 -9.65 -16.26
C SER A 57 1.09 -8.30 -17.00
N PRO A 58 1.24 -8.27 -18.34
CA PRO A 58 1.14 -7.03 -19.12
C PRO A 58 -0.18 -6.26 -18.87
N ASP A 59 -1.31 -6.95 -18.79
CA ASP A 59 -2.62 -6.34 -18.53
C ASP A 59 -2.69 -5.69 -17.14
N GLU A 60 -2.04 -6.29 -16.14
CA GLU A 60 -1.97 -5.73 -14.79
C GLU A 60 -1.05 -4.50 -14.74
N GLN A 61 0.07 -4.53 -15.48
CA GLN A 61 0.96 -3.37 -15.63
C GLN A 61 0.22 -2.20 -16.29
N GLU A 62 -0.54 -2.45 -17.36
CA GLU A 62 -1.33 -1.42 -18.06
C GLU A 62 -2.37 -0.79 -17.11
N ARG A 63 -3.10 -1.59 -16.35
CA ARG A 63 -4.08 -1.08 -15.36
C ARG A 63 -3.43 -0.26 -14.25
N LEU A 64 -2.20 -0.58 -13.83
CA LEU A 64 -1.48 0.24 -12.86
C LEU A 64 -1.09 1.58 -13.47
N TRP A 65 -0.62 1.57 -14.72
CA TRP A 65 -0.31 2.79 -15.44
C TRP A 65 -1.50 3.71 -15.62
N ASP A 66 -2.68 3.17 -15.93
CA ASP A 66 -3.90 3.99 -16.06
C ASP A 66 -4.26 4.66 -14.73
N LYS A 67 -4.16 3.93 -13.61
CA LYS A 67 -4.35 4.53 -12.27
C LYS A 67 -3.32 5.62 -11.95
N ILE A 68 -2.08 5.46 -12.38
CA ILE A 68 -1.03 6.47 -12.18
C ILE A 68 -1.35 7.73 -13.01
N LYS A 69 -1.74 7.57 -14.28
CA LYS A 69 -2.11 8.69 -15.15
C LYS A 69 -3.27 9.50 -14.57
N ASP A 70 -4.28 8.83 -14.01
CA ASP A 70 -5.40 9.51 -13.34
C ASP A 70 -4.93 10.45 -12.22
N THR A 71 -3.81 10.16 -11.56
CA THR A 71 -3.23 11.04 -10.52
C THR A 71 -2.39 12.19 -11.06
N MET A 72 -1.97 12.14 -12.32
CA MET A 72 -1.17 13.18 -12.98
C MET A 72 -2.05 14.22 -13.70
N GLU A 73 -3.27 13.82 -14.09
CA GLU A 73 -4.21 14.66 -14.83
C GLU A 73 -5.21 15.43 -13.93
N GLY A 74 -5.22 15.15 -12.62
CA GLY A 74 -6.04 15.84 -11.61
C GLY A 74 -5.29 16.97 -10.90
#